data_AF-A0A1H1DZ39-F1
#
_entry.id   AF-A0A1H1DZ39-F1
#
_cell.length_a   1.000
_cell.length_b   1.000
_cell.length_c   1.000
_cell.angle_alpha   90.00
_cell.angle_beta   90.00
_cell.angle_gamma   90.00
#
_symmetry.space_group_name_H-M   'P 1'
#
loop_
_entity.id
_entity.type
_entity.pdbx_description
1 polymer ?
#
loop_
_entity_poly.entity_id
_entity_poly.type
_entity_poly.pdbx_seq_one_letter_code
_entity_poly.pdbx_strand_id
1 'polypeptide(L)' 'MDDAAYDDLISSVTPHESSGGVTTYRNTVSIACPACEKPFDDLVVCEEEYNSLELSMLLDLCVTTHDDDVLLFTHKK' A
#
# COMPACT_ATOMS: atom_id res chain seq x y z
N MET A 1 -7.03 -3.06 10.34
CA MET A 1 -6.39 -1.76 10.65
C MET A 1 -7.51 -0.80 11.01
N ASP A 2 -7.33 0.01 12.05
CA ASP A 2 -8.30 1.06 12.41
C ASP A 2 -8.20 2.27 11.46
N ASP A 3 -9.33 2.95 11.26
CA ASP A 3 -9.49 4.09 10.34
C ASP A 3 -8.50 5.22 10.61
N ALA A 4 -8.32 5.58 11.90
CA ALA A 4 -7.35 6.60 12.30
C ALA A 4 -5.90 6.24 11.96
N ALA A 5 -5.54 4.96 12.02
CA ALA A 5 -4.20 4.52 11.65
C ALA A 5 -4.01 4.55 10.13
N TYR A 6 -5.08 4.28 9.38
CA TYR A 6 -5.06 4.32 7.92
C TYR A 6 -4.92 5.75 7.41
N ASP A 7 -5.70 6.69 7.95
CA ASP A 7 -5.62 8.12 7.59
C ASP A 7 -4.24 8.71 7.88
N ASP A 8 -3.66 8.40 9.05
CA ASP A 8 -2.30 8.84 9.41
C ASP A 8 -1.25 8.28 8.43
N LEU A 9 -1.40 7.01 8.04
CA LEU A 9 -0.51 6.33 7.10
C LEU A 9 -0.62 6.96 5.71
N ILE A 10 -1.83 7.13 5.18
CA ILE A 10 -2.09 7.75 3.86
C ILE A 10 -1.63 9.21 3.84
N SER A 11 -1.84 9.96 4.93
CA SER A 11 -1.37 11.34 5.04
C SER A 11 0.15 11.47 5.11
N SER A 12 0.85 10.41 5.54
CA SER A 12 2.31 10.41 5.69
C SER A 12 3.03 9.93 4.43
N VAL A 13 2.39 9.12 3.60
CA VAL A 13 2.94 8.69 2.31
C VAL A 13 2.65 9.69 1.20
N THR A 14 3.49 9.72 0.17
CA THR A 14 3.29 10.61 -0.97
C THR A 14 2.53 9.87 -2.07
N PRO A 15 1.38 10.37 -2.56
CA PRO A 15 0.69 9.77 -3.70
C PRO A 15 1.60 9.83 -4.93
N HIS A 16 1.80 8.68 -5.57
CA HIS A 16 2.71 8.53 -6.70
C HIS A 16 1.93 8.43 -8.02
N GLU A 17 0.95 7.54 -8.10
CA GLU A 17 0.17 7.30 -9.31
C GLU A 17 -1.22 6.79 -8.96
N SER A 18 -2.26 7.37 -9.57
CA SER A 18 -3.64 6.83 -9.53
C SER A 18 -4.07 6.53 -10.95
N SER A 19 -4.31 5.26 -11.27
CA SER A 19 -4.73 4.83 -12.60
C SER A 19 -5.62 3.60 -12.50
N GLY A 20 -6.81 3.67 -13.13
CA GLY A 20 -7.73 2.54 -13.28
C GLY A 20 -8.05 1.79 -11.98
N GLY A 21 -8.47 2.51 -10.93
CA GLY A 21 -8.91 1.89 -9.67
C GLY A 21 -7.80 1.48 -8.72
N VAL A 22 -6.55 1.76 -9.09
CA VAL A 22 -5.39 1.55 -8.25
C VAL A 22 -4.75 2.88 -7.92
N THR A 23 -4.61 3.16 -6.63
CA THR A 23 -3.84 4.30 -6.14
C THR A 23 -2.57 3.80 -5.45
N THR A 24 -1.43 4.18 -6.01
CA THR A 24 -0.10 3.87 -5.47
C THR A 24 0.46 5.07 -4.73
N TYR A 25 0.93 4.82 -3.52
CA TYR A 25 1.62 5.77 -2.65
C TYR A 25 3.05 5.29 -2.42
N ARG A 26 4.00 6.21 -2.38
CA ARG A 26 5.39 5.92 -2.06
C ARG A 26 5.73 6.35 -0.64
N ASN A 27 6.33 5.44 0.12
CA ASN A 27 6.76 5.68 1.48
C ASN A 27 8.12 6.37 1.50
N THR A 28 8.13 7.69 1.63
CA THR A 28 9.36 8.49 1.72
C THR A 28 9.86 8.64 3.16
N VAL A 29 9.05 8.25 4.14
CA VAL A 29 9.26 8.44 5.58
C VAL A 29 9.53 7.13 6.33
N SER A 30 9.64 6.00 5.61
CA SER A 30 9.94 4.67 6.18
C SER A 30 8.94 4.21 7.26
N ILE A 31 7.64 4.47 7.06
CA ILE A 31 6.55 3.96 7.90
C ILE A 31 6.60 2.43 7.94
N ALA A 32 6.35 1.86 9.12
CA ALA A 32 6.26 0.42 9.30
C ALA A 32 4.95 -0.15 8.71
N CYS A 33 5.06 -1.28 8.02
CA CYS A 33 3.90 -2.00 7.52
C CYS A 33 3.13 -2.60 8.71
N PRO A 34 1.79 -2.43 8.76
CA PRO A 34 0.97 -2.96 9.86
C PRO A 34 0.94 -4.49 9.92
N ALA A 35 1.31 -5.20 8.85
CA ALA A 35 1.27 -6.66 8.79
C ALA A 35 2.57 -7.34 9.26
N CYS A 36 3.73 -6.76 8.95
CA CYS A 36 5.03 -7.36 9.26
C CYS A 36 5.95 -6.50 10.12
N GLU A 37 5.48 -5.31 10.53
CA GLU A 37 6.18 -4.35 11.39
C GLU A 37 7.52 -3.86 10.81
N LYS A 38 7.77 -4.10 9.51
CA LYS A 38 8.96 -3.63 8.79
C LYS A 38 8.62 -2.45 7.90
N PRO A 39 9.57 -1.53 7.66
CA PRO A 39 9.36 -0.45 6.70
C PRO A 39 9.05 -1.02 5.30
N PHE A 40 8.03 -0.45 4.66
CA PHE A 40 7.65 -0.74 3.27
C PHE A 40 8.14 0.38 2.34
N ASP A 41 8.26 0.08 1.05
CA ASP A 41 8.74 1.03 0.03
C ASP A 41 7.55 1.73 -0.65
N ASP A 42 6.57 0.95 -1.12
CA ASP A 42 5.35 1.46 -1.75
C ASP A 42 4.10 0.80 -1.14
N LEU A 43 3.01 1.56 -1.12
CA LEU A 43 1.66 1.11 -0.80
C LEU A 43 0.82 1.20 -2.07
N VAL A 44 0.08 0.15 -2.37
CA VAL A 44 -0.85 0.11 -3.48
C VAL A 44 -2.24 -0.18 -2.91
N VAL A 45 -3.17 0.73 -3.15
CA VAL A 45 -4.56 0.65 -2.72
C VAL A 45 -5.40 0.28 -3.92
N CYS A 46 -6.10 -0.83 -3.83
CA CYS A 46 -7.02 -1.32 -4.86
C CYS A 46 -8.44 -0.99 -4.45
N GLU A 47 -9.01 0.02 -5.10
CA GLU A 47 -10.37 0.55 -4.86
C GLU A 47 -11.41 -0.17 -5.75
N GLU A 48 -10.97 -0.95 -6.75
CA GLU A 48 -11.81 -1.74 -7.65
C GLU A 48 -11.77 -3.26 -7.37
N GLU A 49 -12.86 -3.97 -7.69
CA GLU A 49 -13.01 -5.42 -7.43
C GLU A 49 -11.99 -6.28 -8.21
N TYR A 50 -11.52 -5.80 -9.37
CA TYR A 50 -10.49 -6.46 -10.18
C TYR A 50 -9.43 -5.47 -10.64
N ASN A 51 -8.22 -5.61 -10.12
CA ASN A 51 -7.07 -4.82 -10.52
C ASN A 51 -5.98 -5.71 -11.12
N SER A 52 -5.45 -5.30 -12.27
CA SER A 52 -4.34 -6.00 -12.93
C SER A 52 -3.03 -5.31 -12.56
N LEU A 53 -2.21 -5.98 -11.75
CA LEU A 53 -0.91 -5.47 -11.31
C LEU A 53 0.20 -6.20 -12.06
N GLU A 54 0.93 -5.49 -12.91
CA GLU A 54 2.11 -6.03 -13.58
C GLU A 54 3.36 -5.90 -12.69
N LEU A 55 3.44 -6.77 -11.68
CA LEU A 55 4.61 -6.87 -10.81
C LEU A 55 5.78 -7.49 -11.57
N SER A 56 6.67 -6.64 -12.09
CA SER A 56 7.86 -7.06 -12.86
C SER A 56 8.97 -7.71 -12.02
N MET A 57 8.85 -7.72 -10.67
CA MET A 57 9.87 -8.28 -9.77
C MET A 57 9.25 -9.08 -8.62
N LEU A 58 9.96 -10.14 -8.18
CA LEU A 58 9.66 -10.89 -6.96
C LEU A 58 9.97 -9.99 -5.75
N LEU A 59 8.93 -9.41 -5.16
CA LEU A 59 9.01 -8.56 -3.97
C LEU A 59 8.38 -9.31 -2.78
N ASP A 60 8.83 -9.00 -1.56
CA ASP A 60 8.07 -9.35 -0.35
C ASP A 60 6.86 -8.41 -0.33
N LEU A 61 5.64 -8.95 -0.43
CA LEU A 61 4.42 -8.15 -0.40
C LEU A 61 3.61 -8.53 0.83
N CYS A 62 3.17 -7.53 1.59
CA CYS A 62 2.19 -7.71 2.64
C CYS A 62 0.82 -7.25 2.15
N VAL A 63 -0.20 -8.06 2.38
CA VAL A 63 -1.58 -7.73 2.01
C VAL A 63 -2.36 -7.45 3.28
N THR A 64 -3.08 -6.34 3.32
CA THR A 64 -4.02 -5.98 4.38
C THR A 64 -5.32 -5.53 3.73
N THR A 65 -6.42 -5.64 4.45
CA THR A 65 -7.72 -5.11 4.03
C THR A 65 -8.17 -4.03 5.01
N HIS A 66 -8.74 -2.96 4.50
CA HIS A 66 -9.30 -1.87 5.29
C HIS A 66 -10.59 -1.37 4.65
N ASP A 67 -11.70 -1.39 5.38
CA ASP A 67 -13.02 -0.90 4.93
C ASP A 67 -13.41 -1.32 3.48
N ASP A 68 -13.24 -2.60 3.17
CA ASP A 68 -13.46 -3.23 1.84
C ASP A 68 -12.33 -3.04 0.81
N ASP A 69 -11.47 -2.03 0.97
CA ASP A 69 -10.29 -1.82 0.14
C ASP A 69 -9.15 -2.81 0.44
N VAL A 70 -8.46 -3.23 -0.61
CA VAL A 70 -7.27 -4.08 -0.50
C VAL A 70 -6.01 -3.21 -0.56
N LEU A 71 -5.20 -3.31 0.49
CA LEU A 71 -3.94 -2.60 0.67
C LEU A 71 -2.77 -3.57 0.47
N LEU A 72 -1.92 -3.27 -0.48
CA LEU A 72 -0.73 -4.04 -0.85
C LEU A 72 0.51 -3.22 -0.50
N PHE A 73 1.33 -3.71 0.42
CA PHE A 73 2.58 -3.07 0.83
C PHE A 73 3.76 -3.81 0.21
N THR A 74 4.58 -3.12 -0.57
CA THR A 74 5.79 -3.70 -1.18
C THR A 74 6.99 -3.48 -0.27
N HIS A 75 7.80 -4.53 -0.09
CA HIS A 75 9.06 -4.45 0.65
C HIS A 75 10.20 -4.76 -0.31
N LYS A 76 10.93 -3.71 -0.69
CA LYS A 76 12.15 -3.85 -1.46
C LYS A 76 13.29 -4.21 -0.50
N LYS A 77 13.87 -5.40 -0.67
CA LYS A 77 15.08 -5.83 0.07
C LYS A 77 16.35 -5.28 -0.57
#